data_AF-A0A350JM10-F1
#
_entry.id   AF-A0A350JM10-F1
#
_cell.length_a   1.000
_cell.length_b   1.000
_cell.length_c   1.000
_cell.angle_alpha   90.00
_cell.angle_beta   90.00
_cell.angle_gamma   90.00
#
_symmetry.space_group_name_H-M   'P 1'
#
loop_
_entity.id
_entity.type
_entity.pdbx_description
1 polymer ?
#
loop_
_entity_poly.entity_id
_entity_poly.type
_entity_poly.pdbx_seq_one_letter_code
_entity_poly.pdbx_strand_id
1 'polypeptide(L)'
;MKKPWIAAILNFFFMGPGYIYNGRRKLLGVIFTIGAFGLTYVELGIQEPMPTLYMIMFGSVLLVNTAFAIDGYREAQDINDKRA
;
A
#
# COMPACT_ATOMS: atom_id res chain seq x y z
N MET A 1 -15.35 -1.63 -15.80
CA MET A 1 -15.04 -2.47 -14.61
C MET A 1 -13.60 -2.20 -14.20
N LYS A 2 -13.29 -2.14 -12.89
CA LYS A 2 -11.93 -2.07 -12.36
C LYS A 2 -11.31 -3.48 -12.38
N LYS A 3 -9.97 -3.58 -12.47
CA LYS A 3 -9.26 -4.86 -12.37
C LYS A 3 -8.75 -5.03 -10.92
N PRO A 4 -9.33 -5.91 -10.09
CA PRO A 4 -8.96 -6.04 -8.67
C PRO A 4 -7.49 -6.38 -8.45
N TRP A 5 -6.93 -7.21 -9.33
CA TRP A 5 -5.51 -7.55 -9.32
C TRP A 5 -4.58 -6.34 -9.50
N ILE A 6 -4.98 -5.35 -10.30
CA ILE A 6 -4.18 -4.12 -10.47
C ILE A 6 -4.18 -3.33 -9.17
N ALA A 7 -5.33 -3.18 -8.52
CA ALA A 7 -5.42 -2.48 -7.24
C ALA A 7 -4.57 -3.17 -6.16
N ALA A 8 -4.59 -4.51 -6.12
CA ALA A 8 -3.79 -5.31 -5.20
C ALA A 8 -2.28 -5.15 -5.43
N ILE A 9 -1.82 -5.30 -6.68
CA ILE A 9 -0.40 -5.18 -7.04
C ILE A 9 0.10 -3.77 -6.72
N LEU A 10 -0.67 -2.75 -7.07
CA LEU A 10 -0.33 -1.36 -6.77
C LEU A 10 -0.15 -1.14 -5.26
N ASN A 11 -1.08 -1.65 -4.44
CA ASN A 11 -1.03 -1.52 -2.99
C ASN A 11 0.02 -2.42 -2.30
N PHE A 12 0.43 -3.53 -2.93
CA PHE A 12 1.45 -4.42 -2.41
C PHE A 12 2.85 -3.84 -2.55
N PHE A 13 3.15 -3.19 -3.68
CA PHE A 13 4.47 -2.59 -3.90
C PHE A 13 4.57 -1.18 -3.32
N PHE A 14 3.46 -0.44 -3.33
CA PHE A 14 3.42 0.93 -2.85
C PHE A 14 2.20 1.12 -1.97
N MET A 15 2.39 1.74 -0.81
CA MET A 15 1.29 1.99 0.11
C MET A 15 0.39 3.10 -0.45
N GLY A 16 -0.81 2.79 -0.96
CA GLY A 16 -1.79 3.82 -1.37
C GLY A 16 -2.27 3.85 -2.83
N PRO A 17 -1.43 3.61 -3.86
CA PRO A 17 -1.81 3.77 -5.27
C PRO A 17 -2.99 2.90 -5.75
N GLY A 18 -3.24 1.75 -5.11
CA GLY A 18 -4.42 0.92 -5.39
C GLY A 18 -5.73 1.64 -5.06
N TYR A 19 -5.77 2.43 -3.99
CA TYR A 19 -6.94 3.26 -3.64
C TYR A 19 -7.14 4.43 -4.61
N ILE A 20 -6.03 5.00 -5.11
CA ILE A 20 -6.07 6.04 -6.14
C ILE A 20 -6.65 5.48 -7.44
N TYR A 21 -6.19 4.29 -7.84
CA TYR A 21 -6.69 3.56 -9.00
C TYR A 21 -8.18 3.23 -8.89
N ASN A 22 -8.62 2.72 -7.74
CA ASN A 22 -10.03 2.38 -7.48
C ASN A 22 -10.91 3.62 -7.51
N GLY A 23 -10.41 4.73 -6.99
CA GLY A 23 -11.04 6.04 -7.10
C GLY A 23 -12.09 6.34 -6.04
N ARG A 24 -12.40 5.39 -5.14
CA ARG A 24 -13.33 5.58 -4.02
C ARG A 24 -12.67 6.29 -2.83
N ARG A 25 -11.47 5.86 -2.43
CA ARG A 25 -10.72 6.40 -1.28
C ARG A 25 -9.43 7.12 -1.71
N LYS A 26 -9.52 7.98 -2.73
CA LYS A 26 -8.34 8.64 -3.33
C LYS A 26 -7.49 9.41 -2.31
N LEU A 27 -8.14 10.17 -1.42
CA LEU A 27 -7.44 10.97 -0.40
C LEU A 27 -6.61 10.08 0.53
N LEU A 28 -7.19 8.96 1.01
CA LEU A 28 -6.46 7.99 1.83
C LEU A 28 -5.29 7.40 1.05
N GLY A 29 -5.48 7.06 -0.23
CA GLY A 29 -4.40 6.59 -1.10
C GLY A 29 -3.24 7.58 -1.20
N VAL A 30 -3.53 8.87 -1.36
CA VAL A 30 -2.52 9.93 -1.41
C VAL A 30 -1.80 10.09 -0.06
N ILE A 31 -2.55 10.12 1.05
CA ILE A 31 -1.98 10.25 2.40
C ILE A 31 -1.04 9.07 2.71
N PHE A 32 -1.45 7.83 2.41
CA PHE A 32 -0.60 6.65 2.61
C PHE A 32 0.65 6.70 1.73
N THR A 33 0.54 7.17 0.49
CA THR A 33 1.69 7.29 -0.42
C THR A 33 2.69 8.31 0.11
N ILE A 34 2.23 9.49 0.52
CA ILE A 34 3.08 10.53 1.12
C ILE A 34 3.71 10.03 2.42
N GLY A 35 2.94 9.36 3.27
CA GLY A 35 3.44 8.77 4.51
C GLY A 35 4.56 7.76 4.26
N ALA A 36 4.39 6.87 3.27
CA ALA A 36 5.43 5.91 2.89
C ALA A 36 6.71 6.57 2.40
N PHE A 37 6.61 7.64 1.60
CA PHE A 37 7.77 8.44 1.20
C PHE A 37 8.46 9.10 2.41
N GLY A 38 7.68 9.64 3.36
CA GLY A 38 8.21 10.21 4.59
C GLY A 38 8.96 9.19 5.44
N LEU A 39 8.40 7.99 5.62
CA LEU A 39 9.04 6.89 6.35
C LEU A 39 10.34 6.45 5.65
N THR A 40 10.32 6.29 4.32
CA THR A 40 11.50 5.93 3.53
C THR A 40 12.59 7.00 3.64
N TYR A 41 12.21 8.28 3.60
CA TYR A 41 13.16 9.39 3.77
C TYR A 41 13.84 9.34 5.14
N VAL A 42 13.07 9.10 6.21
CA VAL A 42 13.61 8.95 7.57
C VAL A 42 14.54 7.74 7.66
N GLU A 43 14.13 6.59 7.10
CA GLU A 43 14.91 5.36 7.09
C GLU A 43 16.27 5.54 6.40
N LEU A 44 16.29 6.18 5.22
CA LEU A 44 17.52 6.47 4.47
C LEU A 44 18.43 7.49 5.18
N GLY A 45 17.90 8.27 6.12
CA GLY A 45 18.67 9.21 6.94
C GLY A 45 19.39 8.55 8.12
N ILE A 46 19.08 7.30 8.46
CA ILE A 46 19.71 6.59 9.57
C ILE A 46 21.13 6.15 9.15
N GLN A 47 22.14 6.71 9.81
CA GLN A 47 23.55 6.49 9.45
C GLN A 47 24.16 5.22 10.07
N GLU A 48 23.62 4.74 11.19
CA GLU A 48 24.09 3.52 11.83
C GLU A 48 23.22 2.33 11.43
N PRO A 49 23.76 1.35 10.67
CA PRO A 49 23.00 0.16 10.32
C PRO A 49 22.76 -0.70 11.56
N MET A 50 21.51 -1.11 11.76
CA MET A 50 21.11 -2.09 12.78
C MET A 50 20.57 -3.37 12.11
N PRO A 51 21.44 -4.31 11.72
CA PRO A 51 21.05 -5.51 10.95
C PRO A 51 19.98 -6.37 11.65
N THR A 52 19.94 -6.37 12.98
CA THR A 52 18.96 -7.10 13.79
C THR A 52 17.52 -6.63 13.54
N LEU A 53 17.33 -5.38 13.10
CA LEU A 53 16.01 -4.82 12.81
C LEU A 53 15.55 -5.07 11.37
N TYR A 54 16.43 -5.48 10.46
CA TYR A 54 16.07 -5.63 9.03
C TYR A 54 15.00 -6.69 8.81
N MET A 55 15.07 -7.83 9.51
CA MET A 55 14.04 -8.87 9.41
C MET A 55 12.70 -8.41 10.00
N ILE A 56 12.73 -7.60 11.06
CA ILE A 56 11.53 -7.03 11.68
C ILE A 56 10.90 -6.03 10.71
N MET A 57 11.70 -5.15 10.13
CA MET A 57 11.26 -4.17 9.13
C MET A 57 10.67 -4.85 7.90
N PHE A 58 11.39 -5.82 7.32
CA PHE A 58 10.90 -6.60 6.18
C PHE A 58 9.57 -7.29 6.50
N GLY A 59 9.48 -7.97 7.65
CA GLY A 59 8.24 -8.63 8.09
C GLY A 59 7.09 -7.63 8.27
N SER A 60 7.37 -6.45 8.81
CA SER A 60 6.39 -5.40 9.04
C SER A 60 5.87 -4.81 7.73
N VAL A 61 6.78 -4.46 6.81
CA VAL A 61 6.43 -3.94 5.48
C VAL A 61 5.65 -4.99 4.68
N LEU A 62 6.10 -6.25 4.67
CA LEU A 62 5.42 -7.34 3.98
C LEU A 62 3.99 -7.53 4.50
N LEU A 63 3.81 -7.54 5.83
CA LEU A 63 2.50 -7.71 6.46
C LEU A 63 1.56 -6.54 6.13
N VAL A 64 2.04 -5.30 6.28
CA VAL A 64 1.25 -4.09 6.04
C VAL A 64 0.87 -3.97 4.55
N ASN A 65 1.82 -4.18 3.64
CA ASN A 65 1.55 -4.13 2.20
C ASN A 65 0.59 -5.24 1.74
N THR A 66 0.69 -6.43 2.34
CA THR A 66 -0.29 -7.52 2.10
C THR A 66 -1.69 -7.11 2.53
N ALA A 67 -1.83 -6.47 3.71
CA ALA A 67 -3.12 -5.95 4.16
C ALA A 67 -3.69 -4.90 3.20
N PHE A 68 -2.87 -3.96 2.72
CA PHE A 68 -3.28 -2.97 1.73
C PHE A 68 -3.66 -3.60 0.38
N ALA A 69 -2.96 -4.64 -0.05
CA ALA A 69 -3.27 -5.37 -1.27
C ALA A 69 -4.64 -6.06 -1.18
N ILE A 70 -4.92 -6.74 -0.06
CA ILE A 70 -6.20 -7.39 0.21
C ILE A 70 -7.33 -6.36 0.25
N ASP A 71 -7.15 -5.25 0.96
CA ASP A 71 -8.18 -4.22 1.06
C ASP A 71 -8.44 -3.53 -0.29
N GLY A 72 -7.38 -3.19 -1.03
CA GLY A 72 -7.50 -2.62 -2.38
C GLY A 72 -8.18 -3.56 -3.38
N TYR A 73 -7.91 -4.87 -3.29
CA TYR A 73 -8.58 -5.89 -4.08
C TYR A 73 -10.08 -5.96 -3.78
N ARG A 74 -10.44 -6.06 -2.49
CA ARG A 74 -11.83 -6.13 -2.03
C ARG A 74 -12.61 -4.88 -2.40
N GLU A 75 -12.01 -3.71 -2.26
CA GLU A 75 -12.63 -2.45 -2.68
C GLU A 75 -12.91 -2.44 -4.19
N ALA A 76 -11.97 -2.94 -5.01
CA ALA A 76 -12.16 -3.03 -6.45
C ALA A 76 -13.28 -4.00 -6.84
N GLN A 77 -13.43 -5.13 -6.13
CA GLN A 77 -14.54 -6.06 -6.31
C GLN A 77 -15.88 -5.41 -5.95
N ASP A 78 -15.99 -4.79 -4.77
CA ASP A 78 -17.22 -4.12 -4.34
C ASP A 78 -17.63 -2.97 -5.28
N ILE A 79 -16.66 -2.28 -5.92
CA ILE A 79 -16.95 -1.29 -6.96
C ILE A 79 -17.53 -1.94 -8.23
N ASN A 80 -17.06 -3.12 -8.60
CA ASN A 80 -17.58 -3.83 -9.77
C ASN A 80 -18.96 -4.40 -9.50
N ASP A 81 -19.18 -5.01 -8.33
CA ASP A 81 -20.46 -5.63 -7.97
C ASP A 81 -21.58 -4.57 -7.87
N LYS A 82 -21.28 -3.37 -7.36
CA LYS A 82 -22.24 -2.24 -7.33
C LYS A 82 -22.48 -1.57 -8.68
N ARG A 83 -21.72 -1.92 -9.71
CA ARG A 83 -21.85 -1.40 -11.08
C ARG A 83 -22.47 -2.41 -12.05
N ALA A 84 -22.68 -3.64 -11.60
CA ALA A 84 -23.44 -4.68 -12.29
C ALA A 84 -24.95 -4.44 -12.09
#